data_AF-A0A0E2NSP3-F1
#
_entry.id   AF-A0A0E2NSP3-F1
#
_cell.length_a   1.000
_cell.length_b   1.000
_cell.length_c   1.000
_cell.angle_alpha   90.00
_cell.angle_beta   90.00
_cell.angle_gamma   90.00
#
_symmetry.space_group_name_H-M   'P 1'
#
loop_
_entity.id
_entity.type
_entity.pdbx_description
1 polymer ?
#
loop_
_entity_poly.entity_id
_entity_poly.type
_entity_poly.pdbx_seq_one_letter_code
_entity_poly.pdbx_strand_id
1 'polypeptide(L)'
;MMIKTHPLHGSNKLKLGVFSTNADGGLAITDVPERWTASWQDNLTAAQIADRAGLEFMLPIARWRGFGGRNKVREWSFETFTWAAALAVATEQIGLFMTVHVPLVHPLYAAKALATVDHISQGRAGLNIVCGWNPKEFGMFGTPLVEKGYDQAAEWIEILEKLYASDQPLDYEGTYYRLKEAVSRPASLQVPRPVTMNAAFGGPGRDFAAARCDYLFTTFSEMSDAGKHVADISERADKVGRNVGVYTVAHVVCRPTMEEAQAYYTAMPSIWSTTMRSMLIWQARRSSRSRMTRMPMTATGSVSPAAPAPTRWLERRKRLPPRWRQ
;
A
#
# COMPACT_ATOMS: atom_id res chain seq x y z
N MET A 1 -11.95 -17.18 23.16
CA MET A 1 -11.72 -15.86 22.54
C MET A 1 -12.59 -15.83 21.28
N MET A 2 -13.48 -14.86 21.11
CA MET A 2 -14.31 -14.80 19.89
C MET A 2 -13.48 -14.26 18.73
N ILE A 3 -13.41 -15.01 17.62
CA ILE A 3 -12.80 -14.55 16.38
C ILE A 3 -13.63 -13.38 15.86
N LYS A 4 -13.00 -12.23 15.58
CA LYS A 4 -13.68 -11.08 15.01
C LYS A 4 -13.78 -11.24 13.50
N THR A 5 -14.92 -10.86 12.94
CA THR A 5 -15.02 -10.67 11.49
C THR A 5 -14.12 -9.50 11.08
N HIS A 6 -13.30 -9.68 10.05
CA HIS A 6 -12.45 -8.63 9.53
C HIS A 6 -13.30 -7.38 9.16
N PRO A 7 -12.92 -6.13 9.53
CA PRO A 7 -13.80 -4.96 9.39
C PRO A 7 -14.22 -4.62 7.96
N LEU A 8 -13.41 -5.02 6.98
CA LEU A 8 -13.76 -4.91 5.56
C LEU A 8 -15.02 -5.69 5.17
N HIS A 9 -15.38 -6.73 5.94
CA HIS A 9 -16.63 -7.47 5.80
C HIS A 9 -17.74 -6.97 6.74
N GLY A 10 -17.52 -5.87 7.45
CA GLY A 10 -18.51 -5.25 8.33
C GLY A 10 -19.68 -4.61 7.57
N SER A 11 -20.63 -4.02 8.29
CA SER A 11 -21.89 -3.49 7.73
C SER A 11 -21.81 -2.11 7.05
N ASN A 12 -20.73 -1.34 7.27
CA ASN A 12 -20.57 -0.02 6.64
C ASN A 12 -20.60 -0.13 5.10
N LYS A 13 -21.42 0.70 4.45
CA LYS A 13 -21.54 0.71 2.97
C LYS A 13 -20.30 1.29 2.29
N LEU A 14 -19.78 2.39 2.84
CA LEU A 14 -18.52 2.98 2.42
C LEU A 14 -17.46 2.59 3.42
N LYS A 15 -16.38 2.02 2.90
CA LYS A 15 -15.22 1.58 3.68
C LYS A 15 -14.10 2.58 3.53
N LEU A 16 -13.51 3.01 4.63
CA LEU A 16 -12.45 4.00 4.70
C LEU A 16 -11.24 3.40 5.39
N GLY A 17 -10.06 3.71 4.87
CA GLY A 17 -8.81 3.28 5.46
C GLY A 17 -7.76 4.37 5.46
N VAL A 18 -6.79 4.22 6.36
CA VAL A 18 -5.63 5.12 6.45
C VAL A 18 -4.47 4.48 5.71
N PHE A 19 -3.81 5.24 4.81
CA PHE A 19 -2.81 4.68 3.90
C PHE A 19 -1.44 5.34 4.07
N SER A 20 -0.38 4.52 4.05
CA SER A 20 1.03 4.92 4.01
C SER A 20 1.58 5.63 5.26
N THR A 21 0.92 5.51 6.42
CA THR A 21 1.40 6.15 7.68
C THR A 21 2.75 5.61 8.16
N ASN A 22 3.12 4.40 7.74
CA ASN A 22 4.37 3.77 8.13
C ASN A 22 5.62 4.38 7.49
N ALA A 23 5.48 5.35 6.57
CA ALA A 23 6.59 5.95 5.84
C ALA A 23 6.52 7.48 5.86
N ASP A 24 7.68 8.15 6.01
CA ASP A 24 7.74 9.61 6.06
C ASP A 24 7.25 10.24 4.74
N GLY A 25 6.63 11.40 4.87
CA GLY A 25 5.83 12.06 3.83
C GLY A 25 4.50 11.38 3.54
N GLY A 26 4.28 10.13 3.98
CA GLY A 26 3.09 9.35 3.64
C GLY A 26 2.89 9.29 2.12
N LEU A 27 1.82 9.93 1.65
CA LEU A 27 1.55 10.14 0.22
C LEU A 27 1.90 11.54 -0.29
N ALA A 28 2.22 12.49 0.58
CA ALA A 28 2.56 13.85 0.21
C ALA A 28 4.07 14.02 0.00
N ILE A 29 4.48 14.19 -1.26
CA ILE A 29 5.84 14.64 -1.58
C ILE A 29 5.84 16.17 -1.52
N THR A 30 6.18 16.72 -0.35
CA THR A 30 6.04 18.14 -0.04
C THR A 30 7.12 18.63 0.91
N ASP A 31 7.39 19.94 0.85
CA ASP A 31 8.35 20.65 1.70
C ASP A 31 7.67 21.41 2.85
N VAL A 32 6.35 21.24 3.06
CA VAL A 32 5.69 21.89 4.21
C VAL A 32 6.29 21.38 5.53
N PRO A 33 6.50 22.25 6.53
CA PRO A 33 7.05 21.86 7.82
C PRO A 33 6.22 20.80 8.55
N GLU A 34 4.90 20.82 8.34
CA GLU A 34 3.93 19.89 8.95
C GLU A 34 3.86 18.54 8.23
N ARG A 35 4.84 18.22 7.35
CA ARG A 35 4.88 16.94 6.65
C ARG A 35 4.87 15.78 7.65
N TRP A 36 4.23 14.69 7.27
CA TRP A 36 4.22 13.47 8.06
C TRP A 36 5.65 12.92 8.25
N THR A 37 6.07 12.72 9.49
CA THR A 37 7.41 12.22 9.82
C THR A 37 7.45 10.70 10.00
N ALA A 38 6.29 10.08 10.21
CA ALA A 38 6.15 8.65 10.47
C ALA A 38 6.97 8.15 11.68
N SER A 39 6.99 8.91 12.78
CA SER A 39 7.52 8.35 14.03
C SER A 39 6.61 7.22 14.52
N TRP A 40 7.13 6.39 15.43
CA TRP A 40 6.32 5.33 16.05
C TRP A 40 5.10 5.92 16.78
N GLN A 41 5.31 7.00 17.54
CA GLN A 41 4.23 7.65 18.29
C GLN A 41 3.16 8.22 17.36
N ASP A 42 3.53 8.76 16.20
CA ASP A 42 2.58 9.23 15.20
C ASP A 42 1.73 8.07 14.65
N ASN A 43 2.37 6.95 14.33
CA ASN A 43 1.68 5.76 13.85
C ASN A 43 0.72 5.18 14.88
N LEU A 44 1.16 5.05 16.13
CA LEU A 44 0.33 4.59 17.25
C LEU A 44 -0.88 5.51 17.45
N THR A 45 -0.66 6.83 17.47
CA THR A 45 -1.71 7.82 17.67
C THR A 45 -2.72 7.80 16.52
N ALA A 46 -2.24 7.75 15.27
CA ALA A 46 -3.10 7.66 14.10
C ALA A 46 -3.93 6.37 14.07
N ALA A 47 -3.33 5.23 14.44
CA ALA A 47 -4.02 3.96 14.53
C ALA A 47 -5.15 4.00 15.56
N GLN A 48 -4.89 4.50 16.76
CA GLN A 48 -5.90 4.63 17.81
C GLN A 48 -7.02 5.61 17.46
N ILE A 49 -6.71 6.71 16.76
CA ILE A 49 -7.73 7.64 16.26
C ILE A 49 -8.61 6.95 15.21
N ALA A 50 -7.99 6.30 14.22
CA ALA A 50 -8.72 5.61 13.15
C ALA A 50 -9.60 4.48 13.68
N ASP A 51 -9.07 3.70 14.64
CA ASP A 51 -9.78 2.62 15.32
C ASP A 51 -11.03 3.13 16.06
N ARG A 52 -10.88 4.16 16.91
CA ARG A 52 -12.02 4.77 17.62
C ARG A 52 -13.02 5.44 16.69
N ALA A 53 -12.57 5.96 15.55
CA ALA A 53 -13.44 6.55 14.54
C ALA A 53 -14.17 5.50 13.69
N GLY A 54 -13.86 4.21 13.85
CA GLY A 54 -14.52 3.13 13.13
C GLY A 54 -14.06 2.96 11.67
N LEU A 55 -12.85 3.42 11.32
CA LEU A 55 -12.26 3.15 10.01
C LEU A 55 -11.90 1.67 9.90
N GLU A 56 -12.06 1.09 8.71
CA GLU A 56 -11.96 -0.36 8.55
C GLU A 56 -10.54 -0.89 8.48
N PHE A 57 -9.59 -0.10 7.98
CA PHE A 57 -8.24 -0.61 7.82
C PHE A 57 -7.15 0.45 7.84
N MET A 58 -5.94 0.00 8.19
CA MET A 58 -4.71 0.70 7.87
C MET A 58 -3.90 -0.11 6.86
N LEU A 59 -3.40 0.56 5.83
CA LEU A 59 -2.58 -0.02 4.78
C LEU A 59 -1.19 0.63 4.77
N PRO A 60 -0.12 -0.10 5.13
CA PRO A 60 1.24 0.41 5.01
C PRO A 60 1.76 0.22 3.58
N ILE A 61 2.82 0.94 3.21
CA ILE A 61 3.61 0.63 2.01
C ILE A 61 4.83 -0.22 2.38
N ALA A 62 5.17 -1.21 1.56
CA ALA A 62 6.48 -1.86 1.65
C ALA A 62 7.51 -1.02 0.91
N ARG A 63 8.42 -0.39 1.67
CA ARG A 63 9.47 0.47 1.15
C ARG A 63 10.78 0.12 1.86
N TRP A 64 11.80 -0.18 1.07
CA TRP A 64 13.16 -0.40 1.54
C TRP A 64 14.10 0.73 1.11
N ARG A 65 13.74 1.47 0.06
CA ARG A 65 14.51 2.61 -0.44
C ARG A 65 13.62 3.79 -0.79
N GLY A 66 13.86 4.93 -0.15
CA GLY A 66 13.19 6.20 -0.44
C GLY A 66 13.51 6.79 -1.81
N PHE A 67 12.84 7.89 -2.14
CA PHE A 67 13.01 8.56 -3.43
C PHE A 67 14.22 9.50 -3.50
N GLY A 68 14.85 9.81 -2.36
CA GLY A 68 15.89 10.82 -2.28
C GLY A 68 15.35 12.23 -2.52
N GLY A 69 16.18 13.08 -3.14
CA GLY A 69 15.84 14.48 -3.37
C GLY A 69 15.93 15.34 -2.12
N ARG A 70 15.48 16.60 -2.22
CA ARG A 70 15.61 17.62 -1.17
C ARG A 70 14.97 17.20 0.15
N ASN A 71 13.80 16.57 0.07
CA ASN A 71 12.97 16.20 1.21
C ASN A 71 13.11 14.73 1.62
N LYS A 72 13.88 13.92 0.88
CA LYS A 72 14.21 12.53 1.27
C LYS A 72 12.98 11.67 1.57
N VAL A 73 11.91 11.88 0.82
CA VAL A 73 10.60 11.27 1.10
C VAL A 73 10.68 9.75 1.01
N ARG A 74 10.13 9.08 2.02
CA ARG A 74 10.11 7.63 2.22
C ARG A 74 11.49 7.00 2.43
N GLU A 75 12.48 7.78 2.84
CA GLU A 75 13.75 7.22 3.34
C GLU A 75 13.59 6.63 4.75
N TRP A 76 12.61 7.12 5.51
CA TRP A 76 12.24 6.55 6.79
C TRP A 76 10.92 5.77 6.64
N SER A 77 10.95 4.47 6.88
CA SER A 77 9.75 3.65 6.91
C SER A 77 9.90 2.42 7.80
N PHE A 78 8.81 2.04 8.46
CA PHE A 78 8.74 0.79 9.23
C PHE A 78 8.48 -0.42 8.33
N GLU A 79 9.07 -1.56 8.70
CA GLU A 79 8.74 -2.89 8.16
C GLU A 79 7.28 -3.24 8.53
N THR A 80 6.53 -3.81 7.59
CA THR A 80 5.06 -3.87 7.69
C THR A 80 4.52 -4.95 8.63
N PHE A 81 5.17 -6.11 8.75
CA PHE A 81 4.71 -7.21 9.61
C PHE A 81 4.88 -6.86 11.09
N THR A 82 6.07 -6.39 11.45
CA THR A 82 6.38 -5.94 12.81
C THR A 82 5.58 -4.70 13.21
N TRP A 83 5.38 -3.76 12.28
CA TRP A 83 4.50 -2.61 12.47
C TRP A 83 3.04 -3.04 12.75
N ALA A 84 2.49 -3.97 11.96
CA ALA A 84 1.13 -4.46 12.17
C ALA A 84 1.00 -5.23 13.48
N ALA A 85 1.98 -6.07 13.84
CA ALA A 85 1.97 -6.81 15.10
C ALA A 85 1.88 -5.89 16.34
N ALA A 86 2.66 -4.80 16.34
CA ALA A 86 2.65 -3.84 17.43
C ALA A 86 1.34 -3.04 17.51
N LEU A 87 0.78 -2.62 16.36
CA LEU A 87 -0.51 -1.93 16.32
C LEU A 87 -1.70 -2.84 16.65
N ALA A 88 -1.59 -4.14 16.40
CA ALA A 88 -2.64 -5.11 16.72
C ALA A 88 -2.95 -5.16 18.22
N VAL A 89 -1.94 -4.99 19.07
CA VAL A 89 -2.10 -4.92 20.53
C VAL A 89 -2.67 -3.57 20.99
N ALA A 90 -2.46 -2.50 20.21
CA ALA A 90 -2.84 -1.13 20.56
C ALA A 90 -4.19 -0.67 20.00
N THR A 91 -4.90 -1.55 19.30
CA THR A 91 -6.17 -1.27 18.63
C THR A 91 -7.15 -2.42 18.82
N GLU A 92 -8.44 -2.15 18.75
CA GLU A 92 -9.47 -3.14 19.03
C GLU A 92 -10.19 -3.64 17.78
N GLN A 93 -10.47 -2.77 16.82
CA GLN A 93 -11.44 -3.01 15.75
C GLN A 93 -10.80 -2.95 14.37
N ILE A 94 -9.90 -2.01 14.08
CA ILE A 94 -9.36 -1.72 12.76
C ILE A 94 -8.57 -2.90 12.16
N GLY A 95 -8.71 -3.12 10.86
CA GLY A 95 -7.93 -4.10 10.10
C GLY A 95 -6.51 -3.61 9.86
N LEU A 96 -5.53 -4.51 9.95
CA LEU A 96 -4.12 -4.16 9.86
C LEU A 96 -3.47 -4.90 8.69
N PHE A 97 -3.25 -4.19 7.60
CA PHE A 97 -2.62 -4.78 6.43
C PHE A 97 -1.09 -4.83 6.58
N MET A 98 -0.50 -5.86 5.99
CA MET A 98 0.94 -6.01 5.81
C MET A 98 1.22 -6.01 4.32
N THR A 99 2.07 -5.11 3.82
CA THR A 99 2.44 -5.10 2.40
C THR A 99 3.69 -5.94 2.20
N VAL A 100 3.66 -6.90 1.28
CA VAL A 100 4.78 -7.79 1.02
C VAL A 100 5.24 -7.72 -0.43
N HIS A 101 6.56 -7.60 -0.64
CA HIS A 101 7.18 -7.87 -1.94
C HIS A 101 7.43 -9.37 -2.06
N VAL A 102 6.55 -10.07 -2.79
CA VAL A 102 6.57 -11.54 -2.93
C VAL A 102 7.98 -12.11 -3.19
N PRO A 103 8.80 -11.57 -4.11
CA PRO A 103 10.08 -12.18 -4.41
C PRO A 103 11.13 -12.02 -3.30
N LEU A 104 10.89 -11.15 -2.32
CA LEU A 104 11.83 -10.87 -1.22
C LEU A 104 11.50 -11.63 0.07
N VAL A 105 10.31 -12.21 0.18
CA VAL A 105 9.84 -12.85 1.41
C VAL A 105 9.39 -14.27 1.11
N HIS A 106 10.06 -15.24 1.73
CA HIS A 106 9.72 -16.65 1.55
C HIS A 106 8.29 -16.96 2.05
N PRO A 107 7.47 -17.74 1.32
CA PRO A 107 6.06 -17.96 1.66
C PRO A 107 5.88 -18.62 3.04
N LEU A 108 6.74 -19.57 3.41
CA LEU A 108 6.67 -20.20 4.73
C LEU A 108 6.93 -19.21 5.89
N TYR A 109 7.82 -18.24 5.70
CA TYR A 109 8.05 -17.19 6.71
C TYR A 109 6.81 -16.30 6.84
N ALA A 110 6.27 -15.85 5.69
CA ALA A 110 5.09 -15.01 5.67
C ALA A 110 3.86 -15.71 6.27
N ALA A 111 3.69 -17.01 6.03
CA ALA A 111 2.63 -17.80 6.66
C ALA A 111 2.69 -17.74 8.20
N LYS A 112 3.88 -17.92 8.79
CA LYS A 112 4.03 -17.82 10.26
C LYS A 112 3.80 -16.40 10.77
N ALA A 113 4.40 -15.41 10.12
CA ALA A 113 4.29 -14.02 10.54
C ALA A 113 2.84 -13.51 10.44
N LEU A 114 2.16 -13.82 9.33
CA LEU A 114 0.78 -13.42 9.07
C LEU A 114 -0.19 -14.09 10.05
N ALA A 115 -0.07 -15.41 10.27
CA ALA A 115 -0.88 -16.10 11.28
C ALA A 115 -0.65 -15.50 12.68
N THR A 116 0.59 -15.16 13.03
CA THR A 116 0.89 -14.54 14.32
C THR A 116 0.14 -13.21 14.51
N VAL A 117 0.18 -12.32 13.51
CA VAL A 117 -0.57 -11.05 13.57
C VAL A 117 -2.08 -11.30 13.58
N ASP A 118 -2.56 -12.31 12.86
CA ASP A 118 -3.98 -12.67 12.85
C ASP A 118 -4.47 -13.11 14.23
N HIS A 119 -3.67 -13.91 14.94
CA HIS A 119 -3.97 -14.31 16.33
C HIS A 119 -3.90 -13.14 17.31
N ILE A 120 -2.85 -12.30 17.24
CA ILE A 120 -2.72 -11.10 18.11
C ILE A 120 -3.92 -10.17 17.91
N SER A 121 -4.31 -9.96 16.65
CA SER A 121 -5.40 -9.06 16.28
C SER A 121 -6.79 -9.69 16.40
N GLN A 122 -6.90 -11.00 16.68
CA GLN A 122 -8.14 -11.77 16.76
C GLN A 122 -8.95 -11.79 15.44
N GLY A 123 -8.28 -11.97 14.30
CA GLY A 123 -8.95 -12.07 12.99
C GLY A 123 -8.97 -10.77 12.18
N ARG A 124 -8.16 -9.77 12.54
CA ARG A 124 -8.12 -8.46 11.86
C ARG A 124 -6.88 -8.27 10.98
N ALA A 125 -6.10 -9.32 10.72
CA ALA A 125 -4.97 -9.21 9.83
C ALA A 125 -5.43 -9.05 8.37
N GLY A 126 -4.68 -8.27 7.60
CA GLY A 126 -4.80 -8.16 6.15
C GLY A 126 -3.43 -8.27 5.47
N LEU A 127 -3.40 -8.64 4.20
CA LEU A 127 -2.17 -8.80 3.43
C LEU A 127 -2.30 -8.10 2.07
N ASN A 128 -1.46 -7.12 1.79
CA ASN A 128 -1.34 -6.49 0.49
C ASN A 128 -0.16 -7.10 -0.29
N ILE A 129 -0.47 -7.82 -1.37
CA ILE A 129 0.49 -8.62 -2.13
C ILE A 129 0.99 -7.78 -3.30
N VAL A 130 2.29 -7.52 -3.37
CA VAL A 130 2.92 -6.82 -4.49
C VAL A 130 4.14 -7.57 -5.02
N CYS A 131 4.39 -7.47 -6.32
CA CYS A 131 5.53 -8.14 -6.98
C CYS A 131 6.79 -7.26 -7.04
N GLY A 132 6.70 -6.01 -6.59
CA GLY A 132 7.75 -5.01 -6.71
C GLY A 132 7.96 -4.49 -8.13
N TRP A 133 8.66 -3.36 -8.23
CA TRP A 133 8.89 -2.67 -9.51
C TRP A 133 10.23 -1.92 -9.59
N ASN A 134 10.94 -1.78 -8.46
CA ASN A 134 12.13 -0.96 -8.34
C ASN A 134 13.40 -1.83 -8.29
N PRO A 135 14.20 -1.90 -9.36
CA PRO A 135 15.43 -2.72 -9.38
C PRO A 135 16.44 -2.30 -8.32
N LYS A 136 16.49 -1.00 -7.95
CA LYS A 136 17.44 -0.51 -6.93
C LYS A 136 17.07 -0.98 -5.52
N GLU A 137 15.79 -1.21 -5.28
CA GLU A 137 15.26 -1.73 -4.01
C GLU A 137 15.58 -3.22 -3.90
N PHE A 138 15.28 -3.96 -4.97
CA PHE A 138 15.55 -5.40 -5.09
C PHE A 138 17.06 -5.72 -5.04
N GLY A 139 17.88 -4.87 -5.65
CA GLY A 139 19.34 -4.98 -5.60
C GLY A 139 19.93 -4.86 -4.19
N MET A 140 19.23 -4.27 -3.22
CA MET A 140 19.67 -4.26 -1.81
C MET A 140 19.66 -5.65 -1.19
N PHE A 141 18.81 -6.55 -1.70
CA PHE A 141 18.68 -7.93 -1.28
C PHE A 141 19.45 -8.89 -2.20
N GLY A 142 20.22 -8.37 -3.16
CA GLY A 142 20.89 -9.20 -4.17
C GLY A 142 19.92 -9.98 -5.07
N THR A 143 18.64 -9.60 -5.12
CA THR A 143 17.60 -10.30 -5.88
C THR A 143 17.24 -9.50 -7.14
N PRO A 144 17.14 -10.12 -8.33
CA PRO A 144 16.66 -9.43 -9.52
C PRO A 144 15.13 -9.25 -9.49
N LEU A 145 14.59 -8.36 -10.34
CA LEU A 145 13.15 -8.34 -10.59
C LEU A 145 12.75 -9.60 -11.35
N VAL A 146 11.64 -10.20 -10.95
CA VAL A 146 11.07 -11.38 -11.60
C VAL A 146 10.17 -10.94 -12.75
N GLU A 147 10.45 -11.45 -13.96
CA GLU A 147 9.71 -11.09 -15.17
C GLU A 147 8.23 -11.46 -15.07
N LYS A 148 7.95 -12.68 -14.59
CA LYS A 148 6.60 -13.21 -14.35
C LYS A 148 6.21 -13.13 -12.86
N GLY A 149 6.39 -11.95 -12.26
CA GLY A 149 6.18 -11.77 -10.82
C GLY A 149 4.80 -12.20 -10.31
N TYR A 150 3.74 -12.06 -11.13
CA TYR A 150 2.39 -12.46 -10.74
C TYR A 150 2.16 -13.98 -10.79
N ASP A 151 2.87 -14.72 -11.64
CA ASP A 151 2.85 -16.18 -11.63
C ASP A 151 3.52 -16.68 -10.35
N GLN A 152 4.64 -16.05 -9.95
CA GLN A 152 5.27 -16.32 -8.66
C GLN A 152 4.36 -15.97 -7.49
N ALA A 153 3.64 -14.83 -7.55
CA ALA A 153 2.68 -14.46 -6.51
C ALA A 153 1.50 -15.44 -6.40
N ALA A 154 1.04 -15.99 -7.52
CA ALA A 154 0.00 -17.02 -7.54
C ALA A 154 0.46 -18.31 -6.87
N GLU A 155 1.69 -18.75 -7.13
CA GLU A 155 2.31 -19.89 -6.45
C GLU A 155 2.53 -19.61 -4.95
N TRP A 156 3.02 -18.40 -4.64
CA TRP A 156 3.32 -17.97 -3.28
C TRP A 156 2.08 -17.98 -2.37
N ILE A 157 0.96 -17.39 -2.83
CA ILE A 157 -0.26 -17.32 -2.02
C ILE A 157 -0.94 -18.69 -1.89
N GLU A 158 -0.84 -19.54 -2.91
CA GLU A 158 -1.32 -20.92 -2.84
C GLU A 158 -0.60 -21.72 -1.76
N ILE A 159 0.71 -21.54 -1.61
CA ILE A 159 1.47 -22.18 -0.53
C ILE A 159 0.93 -21.74 0.84
N LEU A 160 0.66 -20.44 1.05
CA LEU A 160 0.08 -19.96 2.30
C LEU A 160 -1.28 -20.61 2.58
N GLU A 161 -2.17 -20.64 1.58
CA GLU A 161 -3.50 -21.26 1.69
C GLU A 161 -3.38 -22.76 2.02
N LYS A 162 -2.48 -23.49 1.36
CA LYS A 162 -2.23 -24.93 1.63
C LYS A 162 -1.68 -25.16 3.04
N LEU A 163 -0.76 -24.31 3.50
CA LEU A 163 -0.19 -24.38 4.85
C LEU A 163 -1.23 -24.12 5.94
N TYR A 164 -2.27 -23.32 5.67
CA TYR A 164 -3.36 -23.07 6.63
C TYR A 164 -4.49 -24.09 6.55
N ALA A 165 -4.72 -24.68 5.38
CA ALA A 165 -5.80 -25.65 5.16
C ALA A 165 -5.54 -27.02 5.80
N SER A 166 -4.29 -27.33 6.15
CA SER A 166 -3.92 -28.64 6.68
C SER A 166 -2.93 -28.54 7.83
N ASP A 167 -3.12 -29.45 8.75
CA ASP A 167 -2.25 -29.71 9.89
C ASP A 167 -1.09 -30.67 9.54
N GLN A 168 -1.10 -31.28 8.35
CA GLN A 168 -0.03 -32.18 7.93
C GLN A 168 1.14 -31.41 7.30
N PRO A 169 2.38 -31.93 7.39
CA PRO A 169 3.51 -31.37 6.64
C PRO A 169 3.21 -31.28 5.13
N LEU A 170 3.60 -30.17 4.52
CA LEU A 170 3.40 -29.89 3.10
C LEU A 170 4.70 -30.12 2.33
N ASP A 171 4.66 -31.08 1.41
CA ASP A 171 5.58 -31.13 0.28
C ASP A 171 5.00 -30.29 -0.87
N TYR A 172 5.83 -29.42 -1.47
CA TYR A 172 5.41 -28.57 -2.59
C TYR A 172 6.49 -28.54 -3.67
N GLU A 173 6.09 -28.77 -4.92
CA GLU A 173 6.97 -28.83 -6.09
C GLU A 173 6.42 -27.89 -7.15
N GLY A 174 6.81 -26.62 -7.08
CA GLY A 174 6.36 -25.57 -7.99
C GLY A 174 7.45 -25.08 -8.94
N THR A 175 7.13 -24.05 -9.71
CA THR A 175 8.09 -23.38 -10.60
C THR A 175 9.04 -22.48 -9.81
N TYR A 176 8.55 -21.85 -8.74
CA TYR A 176 9.29 -20.83 -7.98
C TYR A 176 9.72 -21.32 -6.60
N TYR A 177 8.97 -22.24 -6.00
CA TYR A 177 9.19 -22.71 -4.65
C TYR A 177 9.20 -24.24 -4.60
N ARG A 178 10.12 -24.76 -3.79
CA ARG A 178 10.20 -26.17 -3.45
C ARG A 178 10.21 -26.30 -1.94
N LEU A 179 9.25 -27.03 -1.38
CA LEU A 179 9.10 -27.24 0.05
C LEU A 179 9.14 -28.73 0.34
N LYS A 180 9.81 -29.08 1.43
CA LYS A 180 9.85 -30.44 1.96
C LYS A 180 9.40 -30.39 3.41
N GLU A 181 8.37 -31.17 3.74
CA GLU A 181 7.79 -31.31 5.07
C GLU A 181 7.52 -29.96 5.76
N ALA A 182 7.06 -28.96 5.00
CA ALA A 182 6.85 -27.61 5.50
C ALA A 182 5.62 -27.54 6.44
N VAL A 183 5.78 -26.86 7.58
CA VAL A 183 4.72 -26.73 8.59
C VAL A 183 4.56 -25.28 9.05
N SER A 184 3.33 -24.76 8.95
CA SER A 184 2.97 -23.45 9.52
C SER A 184 1.87 -23.60 10.56
N ARG A 185 2.28 -23.67 11.83
CA ARG A 185 1.39 -23.71 12.99
C ARG A 185 1.76 -22.63 14.01
N PRO A 186 0.78 -22.00 14.68
CA PRO A 186 -0.67 -22.14 14.42
C PRO A 186 -1.04 -21.61 13.02
N ALA A 187 -2.12 -22.13 12.44
CA ALA A 187 -2.70 -21.58 11.21
C ALA A 187 -3.43 -20.25 11.52
N SER A 188 -3.72 -19.47 10.48
CA SER A 188 -4.55 -18.27 10.56
C SER A 188 -5.92 -18.57 11.20
N LEU A 189 -6.48 -17.63 11.96
CA LEU A 189 -7.87 -17.70 12.45
C LEU A 189 -8.86 -17.48 11.30
N GLN A 190 -8.50 -16.61 10.36
CA GLN A 190 -9.28 -16.36 9.14
C GLN A 190 -9.07 -17.49 8.11
N VAL A 191 -10.16 -17.91 7.47
CA VAL A 191 -10.20 -18.97 6.44
C VAL A 191 -10.70 -18.37 5.11
N PRO A 192 -10.09 -18.71 3.95
CA PRO A 192 -8.95 -19.62 3.78
C PRO A 192 -7.61 -19.04 4.25
N ARG A 193 -7.57 -17.73 4.49
CA ARG A 193 -6.42 -16.94 4.97
C ARG A 193 -6.90 -15.53 5.34
N PRO A 194 -6.03 -14.66 5.88
CA PRO A 194 -6.38 -13.27 6.09
C PRO A 194 -6.77 -12.54 4.80
N VAL A 195 -7.57 -11.47 4.95
CA VAL A 195 -8.06 -10.66 3.82
C VAL A 195 -6.90 -10.11 3.00
N THR A 196 -7.00 -10.23 1.68
CA THR A 196 -5.95 -9.80 0.76
C THR A 196 -6.32 -8.62 -0.12
N MET A 197 -5.31 -7.83 -0.40
CA MET A 197 -5.31 -6.76 -1.39
C MET A 197 -4.18 -6.96 -2.39
N ASN A 198 -4.33 -6.39 -3.57
CA ASN A 198 -3.25 -6.20 -4.52
C ASN A 198 -3.31 -4.79 -5.13
N ALA A 199 -2.16 -4.20 -5.43
CA ALA A 199 -2.04 -2.84 -5.97
C ALA A 199 -1.54 -2.80 -7.42
N ALA A 200 -2.05 -3.69 -8.28
CA ALA A 200 -1.62 -3.77 -9.68
C ALA A 200 -2.26 -2.74 -10.60
N PHE A 201 -1.46 -2.23 -11.53
CA PHE A 201 -1.91 -1.37 -12.62
C PHE A 201 -2.12 -2.12 -13.94
N GLY A 202 -1.20 -3.04 -14.28
CA GLY A 202 -1.20 -3.73 -15.57
C GLY A 202 -2.12 -4.97 -15.60
N GLY A 203 -2.49 -5.39 -16.81
CA GLY A 203 -3.38 -6.55 -17.06
C GLY A 203 -3.05 -7.79 -16.24
N PRO A 204 -1.81 -8.34 -16.30
CA PRO A 204 -1.46 -9.55 -15.56
C PRO A 204 -1.66 -9.44 -14.05
N GLY A 205 -1.41 -8.27 -13.47
CA GLY A 205 -1.63 -8.06 -12.04
C GLY A 205 -3.10 -7.89 -11.67
N ARG A 206 -3.90 -7.32 -12.57
CA ARG A 206 -5.36 -7.23 -12.40
C ARG A 206 -6.01 -8.61 -12.54
N ASP A 207 -5.51 -9.45 -13.44
CA ASP A 207 -5.90 -10.87 -13.55
C ASP A 207 -5.54 -11.64 -12.27
N PHE A 208 -4.32 -11.45 -11.76
CA PHE A 208 -3.93 -12.02 -10.46
C PHE A 208 -4.84 -11.55 -9.32
N ALA A 209 -5.14 -10.25 -9.24
CA ALA A 209 -6.03 -9.72 -8.21
C ALA A 209 -7.44 -10.33 -8.31
N ALA A 210 -7.99 -10.41 -9.51
CA ALA A 210 -9.29 -11.04 -9.77
C ALA A 210 -9.31 -12.52 -9.33
N ALA A 211 -8.25 -13.27 -9.63
CA ALA A 211 -8.18 -14.70 -9.35
C ALA A 211 -7.82 -15.04 -7.89
N ARG A 212 -6.98 -14.21 -7.24
CA ARG A 212 -6.33 -14.57 -5.96
C ARG A 212 -6.49 -13.55 -4.84
N CYS A 213 -7.00 -12.34 -5.07
CA CYS A 213 -7.15 -11.33 -4.00
C CYS A 213 -8.62 -11.05 -3.68
N ASP A 214 -8.90 -10.56 -2.47
CA ASP A 214 -10.25 -10.15 -2.06
C ASP A 214 -10.58 -8.75 -2.56
N TYR A 215 -9.54 -7.92 -2.73
CA TYR A 215 -9.65 -6.54 -3.16
C TYR A 215 -8.52 -6.12 -4.12
N LEU A 216 -8.84 -5.22 -5.04
CA LEU A 216 -7.87 -4.48 -5.85
C LEU A 216 -7.78 -3.02 -5.36
N PHE A 217 -6.58 -2.57 -5.04
CA PHE A 217 -6.27 -1.17 -4.80
C PHE A 217 -5.75 -0.53 -6.10
N THR A 218 -6.53 0.38 -6.69
CA THR A 218 -6.22 1.03 -7.97
C THR A 218 -6.17 2.54 -7.80
N THR A 219 -5.60 3.26 -8.76
CA THR A 219 -5.67 4.73 -8.80
C THR A 219 -6.07 5.20 -10.19
N PHE A 220 -6.82 6.29 -10.25
CA PHE A 220 -7.20 6.98 -11.48
C PHE A 220 -7.02 8.49 -11.29
N SER A 221 -6.88 9.23 -12.38
CA SER A 221 -6.69 10.69 -12.31
C SER A 221 -8.02 11.43 -12.32
N GLU A 222 -9.00 10.94 -13.07
CA GLU A 222 -10.31 11.58 -13.21
C GLU A 222 -11.39 10.73 -12.54
N MET A 223 -12.29 11.36 -11.77
CA MET A 223 -13.36 10.64 -11.08
C MET A 223 -14.29 9.90 -12.06
N SER A 224 -14.45 10.43 -13.28
CA SER A 224 -15.23 9.78 -14.35
C SER A 224 -14.67 8.42 -14.77
N ASP A 225 -13.40 8.11 -14.50
CA ASP A 225 -12.80 6.82 -14.82
C ASP A 225 -13.05 5.74 -13.76
N ALA A 226 -13.56 6.11 -12.58
CA ALA A 226 -13.79 5.17 -11.48
C ALA A 226 -14.64 3.96 -11.91
N GLY A 227 -15.74 4.20 -12.64
CA GLY A 227 -16.64 3.15 -13.13
C GLY A 227 -15.95 2.16 -14.07
N LYS A 228 -14.96 2.60 -14.87
CA LYS A 228 -14.20 1.73 -15.78
C LYS A 228 -13.31 0.76 -15.01
N HIS A 229 -12.67 1.23 -13.94
CA HIS A 229 -11.82 0.38 -13.10
C HIS A 229 -12.62 -0.68 -12.34
N VAL A 230 -13.84 -0.34 -11.90
CA VAL A 230 -14.77 -1.28 -11.26
C VAL A 230 -15.25 -2.31 -12.29
N ALA A 231 -15.74 -1.87 -13.45
CA ALA A 231 -16.21 -2.77 -14.50
C ALA A 231 -15.12 -3.77 -14.96
N ASP A 232 -13.89 -3.30 -15.16
CA ASP A 232 -12.78 -4.18 -15.58
C ASP A 232 -12.46 -5.24 -14.52
N ILE A 233 -12.44 -4.91 -13.22
CA ILE A 233 -12.15 -5.94 -12.21
C ILE A 233 -13.32 -6.91 -12.04
N SER A 234 -14.56 -6.41 -12.13
CA SER A 234 -15.76 -7.24 -12.05
C SER A 234 -15.78 -8.25 -13.20
N GLU A 235 -15.54 -7.82 -14.44
CA GLU A 235 -15.49 -8.71 -15.60
C GLU A 235 -14.41 -9.80 -15.46
N ARG A 236 -13.23 -9.44 -14.93
CA ARG A 236 -12.15 -10.41 -14.67
C ARG A 236 -12.52 -11.39 -13.56
N ALA A 237 -13.12 -10.90 -12.48
CA ALA A 237 -13.50 -11.71 -11.34
C ALA A 237 -14.65 -12.67 -11.69
N ASP A 238 -15.62 -12.23 -12.48
CA ASP A 238 -16.75 -13.03 -12.97
C ASP A 238 -16.27 -14.23 -13.80
N LYS A 239 -15.25 -14.05 -14.66
CA LYS A 239 -14.65 -15.13 -15.46
C LYS A 239 -14.08 -16.29 -14.62
N VAL A 240 -13.75 -16.02 -13.36
CA VAL A 240 -13.19 -17.01 -12.42
C VAL A 240 -14.14 -17.27 -11.25
N GLY A 241 -15.40 -16.82 -11.33
CA GLY A 241 -16.45 -17.07 -10.33
C GLY A 241 -16.17 -16.42 -8.96
N ARG A 242 -15.47 -15.28 -8.93
CA ARG A 242 -15.14 -14.55 -7.70
C ARG A 242 -15.76 -13.16 -7.70
N ASN A 243 -15.88 -12.57 -6.52
CA ASN A 243 -16.19 -11.16 -6.34
C ASN A 243 -14.97 -10.45 -5.72
N VAL A 244 -14.53 -9.36 -6.34
CA VAL A 244 -13.35 -8.60 -5.89
C VAL A 244 -13.73 -7.13 -5.73
N GLY A 245 -13.56 -6.60 -4.53
CA GLY A 245 -13.86 -5.20 -4.26
C GLY A 245 -12.77 -4.26 -4.78
N VAL A 246 -13.10 -2.99 -5.00
CA VAL A 246 -12.17 -1.97 -5.49
C VAL A 246 -11.98 -0.88 -4.45
N TYR A 247 -10.72 -0.60 -4.14
CA TYR A 247 -10.31 0.58 -3.38
C TYR A 247 -9.54 1.55 -4.25
N THR A 248 -9.67 2.83 -3.93
CA THR A 248 -8.84 3.89 -4.50
C THR A 248 -8.31 4.78 -3.39
N VAL A 249 -7.28 5.56 -3.73
CA VAL A 249 -6.72 6.57 -2.85
C VAL A 249 -7.38 7.91 -3.10
N ALA A 250 -7.71 8.62 -2.02
CA ALA A 250 -8.10 10.03 -2.07
C ALA A 250 -7.20 10.83 -1.11
N HIS A 251 -6.76 12.01 -1.56
CA HIS A 251 -6.07 12.96 -0.70
C HIS A 251 -7.10 13.97 -0.17
N VAL A 252 -7.21 14.09 1.15
CA VAL A 252 -8.21 14.94 1.80
C VAL A 252 -7.51 16.12 2.49
N VAL A 253 -7.83 17.33 2.05
CA VAL A 253 -7.50 18.56 2.77
C VAL A 253 -8.78 19.07 3.43
N CYS A 254 -8.91 18.83 4.73
CA CYS A 254 -10.05 19.31 5.51
C CYS A 254 -9.70 20.60 6.25
N ARG A 255 -10.52 21.64 6.08
CA ARG A 255 -10.45 22.93 6.78
C ARG A 255 -11.87 23.43 7.08
N PRO A 256 -12.05 24.35 8.02
CA PRO A 256 -13.36 24.95 8.32
C PRO A 256 -14.12 25.49 7.09
N THR A 257 -13.42 26.00 6.08
CA THR A 257 -14.02 26.51 4.84
C THR A 257 -13.34 25.94 3.59
N MET A 258 -14.07 25.92 2.47
CA MET A 258 -13.53 25.51 1.16
C MET A 258 -12.39 26.43 0.70
N GLU A 259 -12.52 27.74 0.96
CA GLU A 259 -11.47 28.71 0.65
C GLU A 259 -10.17 28.40 1.40
N GLU A 260 -10.26 28.10 2.70
CA GLU A 260 -9.09 27.71 3.51
C GLU A 260 -8.48 26.38 3.03
N ALA A 261 -9.32 25.40 2.66
CA ALA A 261 -8.85 24.12 2.14
C ALA A 261 -8.09 24.31 0.81
N GLN A 262 -8.66 25.09 -0.11
CA GLN A 262 -8.05 25.38 -1.40
C GLN A 262 -6.77 26.20 -1.25
N ALA A 263 -6.78 27.23 -0.40
CA ALA A 263 -5.61 28.03 -0.11
C ALA A 263 -4.46 27.18 0.44
N TYR A 264 -4.77 26.26 1.36
CA TYR A 264 -3.78 25.32 1.88
C TYR A 264 -3.26 24.36 0.81
N TYR A 265 -4.16 23.76 0.01
CA TYR A 265 -3.79 22.85 -1.06
C TYR A 265 -2.89 23.52 -2.12
N THR A 266 -3.21 24.75 -2.52
CA THR A 266 -2.40 25.52 -3.48
C THR A 266 -1.08 26.01 -2.86
N ALA A 267 -1.07 26.32 -1.56
CA ALA A 267 0.14 26.76 -0.86
C ALA A 267 1.11 25.62 -0.56
N MET A 268 0.66 24.36 -0.54
CA MET A 268 1.57 23.20 -0.48
C MET A 268 2.47 23.23 -1.71
N PRO A 269 3.80 23.41 -1.55
CA PRO A 269 4.76 23.17 -2.61
C PRO A 269 4.72 21.66 -2.83
N SER A 270 3.84 21.23 -3.72
CA SER A 270 3.60 19.83 -3.99
C SER A 270 4.33 19.51 -5.28
N ILE A 271 5.29 18.59 -5.19
CA ILE A 271 5.93 17.97 -6.36
C ILE A 271 4.94 16.98 -7.05
N TRP A 272 3.69 16.91 -6.54
CA TRP A 272 2.62 16.01 -6.93
C TRP A 272 2.34 15.98 -8.43
N SER A 273 2.35 17.13 -9.12
CA SER A 273 1.97 17.21 -10.53
C SER A 273 2.95 16.52 -11.47
N THR A 274 4.24 16.50 -11.12
CA THR A 274 5.29 15.98 -12.02
C THR A 274 5.72 14.57 -11.63
N THR A 275 5.96 14.27 -10.35
CA THR A 275 6.67 13.04 -9.98
C THR A 275 5.77 11.80 -9.88
N MET A 276 4.58 11.90 -9.27
CA MET A 276 3.66 10.74 -9.22
C MET A 276 2.97 10.52 -10.56
N ARG A 277 2.67 11.60 -11.31
CA ARG A 277 2.21 11.52 -12.70
C ARG A 277 3.29 10.87 -13.58
N SER A 278 4.55 11.27 -13.46
CA SER A 278 5.67 10.62 -14.20
C SER A 278 5.90 9.18 -13.75
N MET A 279 5.72 8.85 -12.47
CA MET A 279 5.87 7.49 -11.94
C MET A 279 4.73 6.57 -12.39
N LEU A 280 3.48 7.03 -12.34
CA LEU A 280 2.30 6.33 -12.86
C LEU A 280 2.39 6.18 -14.39
N ILE A 281 2.80 7.24 -15.11
CA ILE A 281 3.04 7.18 -16.56
C ILE A 281 4.20 6.24 -16.89
N TRP A 282 5.29 6.25 -16.10
CA TRP A 282 6.43 5.34 -16.30
C TRP A 282 6.05 3.88 -16.01
N GLN A 283 5.29 3.62 -14.95
CA GLN A 283 4.74 2.29 -14.64
C GLN A 283 3.80 1.82 -15.76
N ALA A 284 2.85 2.67 -16.20
CA ALA A 284 1.93 2.38 -17.30
C ALA A 284 2.67 2.11 -18.63
N ARG A 285 3.73 2.88 -18.94
CA ARG A 285 4.57 2.72 -20.14
C ARG A 285 5.43 1.46 -20.12
N ARG A 286 5.75 0.90 -18.95
CA ARG A 286 6.51 -0.35 -18.84
C ARG A 286 5.61 -1.57 -19.00
N SER A 287 4.39 -1.52 -18.46
CA SER A 287 3.37 -2.57 -18.67
C SER A 287 2.91 -2.70 -20.13
N SER A 288 3.04 -1.65 -20.95
CA SER A 288 2.72 -1.69 -22.39
C SER A 288 3.90 -2.03 -23.29
N ARG A 289 5.14 -2.09 -22.76
CA ARG A 289 6.37 -2.27 -23.56
C ARG A 289 6.79 -3.73 -23.83
N SER A 290 5.90 -4.71 -23.64
CA SER A 290 6.13 -6.08 -24.14
C SER A 290 6.15 -6.17 -25.68
N ARG A 291 5.86 -5.06 -26.40
CA ARG A 291 6.11 -4.91 -27.84
C ARG A 291 6.57 -3.49 -28.18
N MET A 292 7.87 -3.23 -28.20
CA MET A 292 8.53 -2.40 -29.22
C MET A 292 10.02 -2.22 -28.93
N THR A 293 10.80 -2.56 -29.95
CA THR A 293 12.24 -2.41 -30.12
C THR A 293 12.75 -0.98 -29.86
N ARG A 294 14.00 -0.91 -29.36
CA ARG A 294 14.71 0.32 -28.98
C ARG A 294 14.90 1.28 -30.17
N MET A 295 14.72 2.58 -29.93
CA MET A 295 15.46 3.65 -30.61
C MET A 295 16.01 4.65 -29.57
N PRO A 296 17.23 5.21 -29.76
CA PRO A 296 17.85 6.12 -28.82
C PRO A 296 17.33 7.55 -29.02
N MET A 297 17.15 8.30 -27.93
CA MET A 297 16.91 9.74 -27.98
C MET A 297 18.10 10.49 -27.37
N THR A 298 18.67 11.37 -28.17
CA THR A 298 19.73 12.33 -27.87
C THR A 298 19.23 13.43 -26.93
N ALA A 299 20.13 13.92 -26.09
CA ALA A 299 19.89 15.00 -25.13
C ALA A 299 20.29 16.35 -25.72
N THR A 300 19.41 17.36 -25.64
CA THR A 300 19.77 18.79 -25.59
C THR A 300 18.59 19.61 -25.01
N GLY A 301 18.88 20.62 -24.18
CA GLY A 301 17.92 21.66 -23.79
C GLY A 301 17.99 22.07 -22.31
N SER A 302 18.88 23.02 -22.01
CA SER A 302 19.01 23.73 -20.73
C SER A 302 17.98 24.85 -20.57
N VAL A 303 17.44 25.05 -19.36
CA VAL A 303 16.82 26.32 -18.93
C VAL A 303 17.13 26.60 -17.45
N SER A 304 17.53 27.84 -17.16
CA SER A 304 18.06 28.41 -15.90
C SER A 304 16.96 28.77 -14.86
N PRO A 305 17.26 28.96 -13.55
CA PRO A 305 16.27 29.13 -12.48
C PRO A 305 16.15 30.58 -11.98
N ALA A 306 14.93 31.02 -11.60
CA ALA A 306 14.65 31.90 -10.44
C ALA A 306 13.19 32.38 -10.42
N ALA A 307 12.49 32.18 -9.30
CA ALA A 307 11.39 33.02 -8.86
C ALA A 307 11.45 33.13 -7.31
N PRO A 308 11.25 34.31 -6.71
CA PRO A 308 11.48 34.53 -5.28
C PRO A 308 10.34 33.95 -4.41
N ALA A 309 10.69 33.50 -3.20
CA ALA A 309 9.76 32.97 -2.21
C ALA A 309 8.88 34.08 -1.59
N PRO A 310 7.59 33.83 -1.29
CA PRO A 310 6.73 34.82 -0.67
C PRO A 310 6.91 34.86 0.87
N THR A 311 7.51 35.94 1.36
CA THR A 311 7.74 36.31 2.77
C THR A 311 6.47 36.59 3.60
N ARG A 312 5.27 36.50 3.01
CA ARG A 312 3.99 36.87 3.67
C ARG A 312 3.49 35.89 4.75
N TRP A 313 4.06 34.69 4.85
CA TRP A 313 3.53 33.66 5.75
C TRP A 313 3.94 33.85 7.21
N LEU A 314 5.16 34.36 7.45
CA LEU A 314 5.68 34.62 8.80
C LEU A 314 4.92 35.75 9.53
N GLU A 315 4.38 36.72 8.81
CA GLU A 315 3.66 37.85 9.40
C GLU A 315 2.22 37.50 9.84
N ARG A 316 1.56 36.54 9.18
CA ARG A 316 0.19 36.12 9.56
C ARG A 316 0.15 35.22 10.80
N ARG A 317 1.25 34.52 11.10
CA ARG A 317 1.36 33.64 12.30
C ARG A 317 1.27 34.43 13.62
N LYS A 318 1.57 35.73 13.61
CA LYS A 318 1.48 36.61 14.80
C LYS A 318 0.05 36.99 15.18
N ARG A 319 -0.95 36.79 14.31
CA ARG A 319 -2.35 37.21 14.51
C ARG A 319 -3.31 36.09 14.94
N LEU A 320 -2.83 34.86 15.12
CA LEU A 320 -3.67 33.74 15.56
C LEU A 320 -3.81 33.69 17.09
N PRO A 321 -5.02 33.39 17.63
CA PRO A 321 -5.25 33.23 19.07
C PRO A 321 -4.35 32.15 19.71
N PRO A 322 -4.00 32.27 21.00
CA PRO A 322 -3.02 31.40 21.67
C PRO A 322 -3.32 29.90 21.59
N ARG A 323 -4.59 29.50 21.48
CA ARG A 323 -5.03 28.09 21.45
C ARG A 323 -4.60 27.29 20.20
N TRP A 324 -4.03 27.94 19.19
CA TRP A 324 -3.63 27.34 17.90
C TRP A 324 -2.12 27.38 17.67
N ARG A 325 -1.31 27.49 18.73
CA ARG A 325 0.16 27.50 18.67
C ARG A 325 0.83 26.17 19.05
N GLN A 326 0.08 25.07 19.13
CA GLN A 326 0.63 23.72 19.32
C GLN A 326 0.38 22.88 18.08
#